data_AF-A0A3N5IMV1-F1
#
_entry.id   AF-A0A3N5IMV1-F1
#
_cell.length_a   1.000
_cell.length_b   1.000
_cell.length_c   1.000
_cell.angle_alpha   90.00
_cell.angle_beta   90.00
_cell.angle_gamma   90.00
#
_symmetry.space_group_name_H-M   'P 1'
#
loop_
_entity.id
_entity.type
_entity.pdbx_description
1 polymer ?
#
loop_
_entity_poly.entity_id
_entity_poly.type
_entity_poly.pdbx_seq_one_letter_code
_entity_poly.pdbx_strand_id
1 'polypeptide(L)'
;LDEKSERHFPTFLDVRGDMQEEVTRFFIDLFQNDRSVVNLLDADYTFVNETLAGHYGLEVEGAGWRRIEGLHNQGRGGILGFSATLAKHAGASRTSAILRGTWLSEVVLGDKLPNPPKGVPVLPEEAPEGLTERQLIERHSSDPNCSSCHLRIDPYGFALEGFDAIGRVRPADVKTVLHDGTAVEGLAGLRDYLVHQRREDFLGQFSRKLLGYALGRSVQLSDRPLIDAMVRSEGSHVADIVELIVRSPQFRDARGQDALAKTEAP
;
A
#
# COMPACT_ATOMS: atom_id res chain seq x y z
N LEU A 1 -7.69 -6.41 10.75
CA LEU A 1 -8.49 -6.68 9.53
C LEU A 1 -9.88 -7.12 9.99
N ASP A 2 -10.45 -6.44 10.98
CA ASP A 2 -11.42 -7.08 11.90
C ASP A 2 -12.81 -6.45 11.83
N GLU A 3 -13.03 -5.62 10.82
CA GLU A 3 -14.17 -4.70 10.76
C GLU A 3 -15.04 -4.92 9.51
N LYS A 4 -14.91 -6.04 8.79
CA LYS A 4 -15.76 -6.29 7.61
C LYS A 4 -17.12 -6.85 8.02
N SER A 5 -18.17 -6.33 7.40
CA SER A 5 -19.53 -6.77 7.63
C SER A 5 -19.71 -8.20 7.12
N GLU A 6 -19.98 -9.15 8.01
CA GLU A 6 -20.28 -10.55 7.64
C GLU A 6 -21.52 -10.66 6.74
N ARG A 7 -22.48 -9.73 6.89
CA ARG A 7 -23.65 -9.65 6.02
C ARG A 7 -23.28 -9.37 4.56
N HIS A 8 -22.31 -8.48 4.34
CA HIS A 8 -21.88 -8.07 2.99
C HIS A 8 -20.76 -8.96 2.43
N PHE A 9 -19.90 -9.48 3.32
CA PHE A 9 -18.71 -10.24 2.98
C PHE A 9 -18.62 -11.53 3.81
N PRO A 10 -19.53 -12.50 3.60
CA PRO A 10 -19.62 -13.70 4.43
C PRO A 10 -18.37 -14.59 4.36
N THR A 11 -17.65 -14.55 3.23
CA THR A 11 -16.42 -15.34 3.03
C THR A 11 -15.17 -14.70 3.64
N PHE A 12 -15.25 -13.47 4.16
CA PHE A 12 -14.07 -12.72 4.56
C PHE A 12 -13.32 -13.34 5.73
N LEU A 13 -14.04 -13.85 6.74
CA LEU A 13 -13.41 -14.46 7.91
C LEU A 13 -12.57 -15.68 7.54
N ASP A 14 -13.05 -16.49 6.61
CA ASP A 14 -12.39 -17.72 6.17
C ASP A 14 -11.07 -17.43 5.43
N VAL A 15 -11.01 -16.34 4.66
CA VAL A 15 -9.83 -15.99 3.85
C VAL A 15 -8.90 -14.98 4.53
N ARG A 16 -9.33 -14.32 5.62
CA ARG A 16 -8.55 -13.25 6.29
C ARG A 16 -7.16 -13.70 6.73
N GLY A 17 -7.06 -14.92 7.27
CA GLY A 17 -5.77 -15.49 7.68
C GLY A 17 -4.83 -15.68 6.49
N ASP A 18 -5.36 -16.18 5.38
CA ASP A 18 -4.59 -16.39 4.16
C ASP A 18 -4.17 -15.07 3.50
N MET A 19 -5.02 -14.04 3.52
CA MET A 19 -4.63 -12.70 3.07
C MET A 19 -3.42 -12.16 3.84
N GLN A 20 -3.32 -12.41 5.15
CA GLN A 20 -2.16 -11.98 5.95
C GLN A 20 -0.92 -12.81 5.62
N GLU A 21 -1.10 -14.12 5.42
CA GLU A 21 -0.01 -15.03 5.10
C GLU A 21 0.57 -14.77 3.69
N GLU A 22 -0.25 -14.35 2.71
CA GLU A 22 0.24 -13.86 1.41
C GLU A 22 1.26 -12.73 1.59
N VAL A 23 0.92 -11.72 2.41
CA VAL A 23 1.80 -10.58 2.68
C VAL A 23 3.09 -11.08 3.33
N THR A 24 2.99 -11.91 4.36
CA THR A 24 4.16 -12.49 5.04
C THR A 24 5.09 -13.20 4.06
N ARG A 25 4.55 -14.09 3.21
CA ARG A 25 5.32 -14.85 2.23
C ARG A 25 5.94 -13.96 1.17
N PHE A 26 5.21 -12.96 0.70
CA PHE A 26 5.72 -12.00 -0.27
C PHE A 26 6.93 -11.24 0.29
N PHE A 27 6.85 -10.75 1.53
CA PHE A 27 7.96 -10.07 2.17
C PHE A 27 9.14 -11.01 2.48
N ILE A 28 8.88 -12.25 2.92
CA ILE A 28 9.93 -13.26 3.09
C ILE A 28 10.68 -13.46 1.76
N ASP A 29 9.96 -13.61 0.66
CA ASP A 29 10.56 -13.80 -0.66
C ASP A 29 11.31 -12.56 -1.16
N LEU A 30 10.77 -11.36 -0.95
CA LEU A 30 11.43 -10.08 -1.29
C LEU A 30 12.81 -9.97 -0.62
N PHE A 31 12.90 -10.28 0.68
CA PHE A 31 14.12 -10.16 1.45
C PHE A 31 15.08 -11.35 1.25
N GLN A 32 14.58 -12.59 1.23
CA GLN A 32 15.43 -13.77 1.13
C GLN A 32 16.02 -13.98 -0.27
N ASN A 33 15.30 -13.57 -1.32
CA ASN A 33 15.76 -13.70 -2.69
C ASN A 33 16.33 -12.40 -3.26
N ASP A 34 16.72 -11.47 -2.38
CA ASP A 34 17.33 -10.18 -2.71
C ASP A 34 16.63 -9.49 -3.89
N ARG A 35 15.33 -9.29 -3.80
CA ARG A 35 14.56 -8.72 -4.90
C ARG A 35 14.62 -7.20 -4.88
N SER A 36 14.33 -6.58 -6.01
CA SER A 36 14.12 -5.14 -6.05
C SER A 36 12.95 -4.74 -5.16
N VAL A 37 13.10 -3.70 -4.36
CA VAL A 37 11.99 -3.14 -3.56
C VAL A 37 10.88 -2.58 -4.45
N VAL A 38 11.16 -2.30 -5.73
CA VAL A 38 10.16 -1.89 -6.73
C VAL A 38 9.12 -3.00 -6.97
N ASN A 39 9.46 -4.27 -6.72
CA ASN A 39 8.51 -5.38 -6.78
C ASN A 39 7.33 -5.20 -5.82
N LEU A 40 7.47 -4.42 -4.74
CA LEU A 40 6.33 -4.05 -3.90
C LEU A 40 5.25 -3.33 -4.71
N LEU A 41 5.60 -2.57 -5.75
CA LEU A 41 4.63 -1.93 -6.63
C LEU A 41 4.26 -2.81 -7.82
N ASP A 42 5.24 -3.50 -8.42
CA ASP A 42 5.08 -4.03 -9.78
C ASP A 42 5.11 -5.55 -9.92
N ALA A 43 5.31 -6.31 -8.85
CA ALA A 43 5.52 -7.76 -8.95
C ALA A 43 4.44 -8.45 -9.79
N ASP A 44 4.86 -9.22 -10.79
CA ASP A 44 3.98 -10.06 -11.62
C ASP A 44 3.72 -11.44 -11.00
N TYR A 45 3.74 -11.52 -9.67
CA TYR A 45 3.55 -12.75 -8.93
C TYR A 45 2.94 -12.51 -7.56
N THR A 46 2.38 -13.56 -6.99
CA THR A 46 1.97 -13.57 -5.57
C THR A 46 2.08 -14.98 -4.98
N PHE A 47 1.79 -15.12 -3.69
CA PHE A 47 1.71 -16.38 -2.97
C PHE A 47 0.28 -16.69 -2.59
N VAL A 48 -0.21 -17.88 -2.95
CA VAL A 48 -1.58 -18.32 -2.65
C VAL A 48 -1.60 -19.77 -2.16
N ASN A 49 -2.55 -20.07 -1.29
CA ASN A 49 -3.09 -21.42 -1.10
C ASN A 49 -4.40 -21.56 -1.91
N GLU A 50 -5.10 -22.69 -1.78
CA GLU A 50 -6.36 -22.95 -2.49
C GLU A 50 -7.47 -21.93 -2.15
N THR A 51 -7.65 -21.61 -0.86
CA THR A 51 -8.67 -20.67 -0.40
C THR A 51 -8.47 -19.27 -0.99
N LEU A 52 -7.24 -18.72 -0.89
CA LEU A 52 -6.93 -17.40 -1.42
C LEU A 52 -6.93 -17.38 -2.95
N ALA A 53 -6.50 -18.46 -3.60
CA ALA A 53 -6.60 -18.59 -5.05
C ALA A 53 -8.06 -18.51 -5.51
N GLY A 54 -8.97 -19.25 -4.85
CA GLY A 54 -10.40 -19.16 -5.11
C GLY A 54 -10.97 -17.76 -4.88
N HIS A 55 -10.54 -17.07 -3.82
CA HIS A 55 -10.91 -15.67 -3.57
C HIS A 55 -10.40 -14.70 -4.66
N TYR A 56 -9.28 -15.03 -5.30
CA TYR A 56 -8.74 -14.27 -6.43
C TYR A 56 -9.30 -14.69 -7.79
N GLY A 57 -10.07 -15.77 -7.87
CA GLY A 57 -10.52 -16.35 -9.14
C GLY A 57 -9.39 -17.05 -9.92
N LEU A 58 -8.35 -17.50 -9.21
CA LEU A 58 -7.22 -18.24 -9.78
C LEU A 58 -7.47 -19.74 -9.67
N GLU A 59 -7.16 -20.48 -10.73
CA GLU A 59 -7.19 -21.94 -10.71
C GLU A 59 -5.83 -22.48 -10.26
N VAL A 60 -5.82 -23.31 -9.22
CA VAL A 60 -4.62 -23.93 -8.66
C VAL A 60 -4.88 -25.40 -8.32
N GLU A 61 -3.92 -26.29 -8.58
CA GLU A 61 -4.06 -27.73 -8.32
C GLU A 61 -3.35 -28.18 -7.03
N GLY A 62 -4.06 -28.90 -6.14
CA GLY A 62 -3.47 -29.48 -4.93
C GLY A 62 -3.41 -28.51 -3.73
N ALA A 63 -3.11 -29.04 -2.55
CA ALA A 63 -3.12 -28.29 -1.30
C ALA A 63 -1.81 -27.51 -1.06
N GLY A 64 -1.90 -26.42 -0.28
CA GLY A 64 -0.74 -25.69 0.23
C GLY A 64 -0.32 -24.46 -0.58
N TRP A 65 0.59 -23.69 0.02
CA TRP A 65 1.08 -22.41 -0.47
C TRP A 65 2.06 -22.55 -1.63
N ARG A 66 1.91 -21.70 -2.65
CA ARG A 66 2.80 -21.65 -3.81
C ARG A 66 2.94 -20.23 -4.34
N ARG A 67 4.01 -19.99 -5.09
CA ARG A 67 4.16 -18.79 -5.93
C ARG A 67 3.42 -19.01 -7.25
N ILE A 68 2.64 -18.02 -7.67
CA ILE A 68 1.99 -17.96 -8.99
C ILE A 68 2.51 -16.72 -9.71
N GLU A 69 2.86 -16.85 -10.99
CA GLU A 69 3.29 -15.74 -11.86
C GLU A 69 2.14 -15.27 -12.78
N GLY A 70 2.35 -14.18 -13.53
CA GLY A 70 1.40 -13.67 -14.53
C GLY A 70 0.20 -12.96 -13.92
N LEU A 71 0.34 -12.43 -12.70
CA LEU A 71 -0.74 -11.76 -11.96
C LEU A 71 -1.22 -10.48 -12.63
N HIS A 72 -0.39 -9.83 -13.45
CA HIS A 72 -0.76 -8.65 -14.21
C HIS A 72 -1.94 -8.94 -15.15
N ASN A 73 -1.94 -10.11 -15.78
CA ASN A 73 -3.04 -10.57 -16.64
C ASN A 73 -4.33 -10.83 -15.86
N GLN A 74 -4.21 -11.04 -14.54
CA GLN A 74 -5.32 -11.23 -13.61
C GLN A 74 -5.72 -9.92 -12.93
N GLY A 75 -5.20 -8.78 -13.41
CA GLY A 75 -5.47 -7.45 -12.86
C GLY A 75 -4.88 -7.24 -11.47
N ARG A 76 -3.86 -8.01 -11.07
CA ARG A 76 -3.20 -7.97 -9.75
C ARG A 76 -1.68 -7.82 -9.91
N GLY A 77 -0.99 -7.72 -8.78
CA GLY A 77 0.47 -7.60 -8.71
C GLY A 77 0.88 -6.51 -7.74
N GLY A 78 1.95 -6.77 -6.98
CA GLY A 78 2.42 -5.92 -5.91
C GLY A 78 1.39 -5.69 -4.78
N ILE A 79 1.79 -4.89 -3.79
CA ILE A 79 1.03 -4.63 -2.57
C ILE A 79 -0.31 -3.93 -2.83
N LEU A 80 -0.45 -3.24 -3.96
CA LEU A 80 -1.67 -2.54 -4.37
C LEU A 80 -2.79 -3.53 -4.77
N GLY A 81 -2.40 -4.71 -5.26
CA GLY A 81 -3.33 -5.77 -5.68
C GLY A 81 -3.68 -6.78 -4.57
N PHE A 82 -3.03 -6.71 -3.40
CA PHE A 82 -3.28 -7.62 -2.28
C PHE A 82 -4.64 -7.34 -1.64
N SER A 83 -5.41 -8.40 -1.41
CA SER A 83 -6.67 -8.29 -0.69
C SER A 83 -6.50 -7.78 0.73
N ALA A 84 -5.41 -8.14 1.42
CA ALA A 84 -5.11 -7.58 2.75
C ALA A 84 -5.02 -6.04 2.73
N THR A 85 -4.31 -5.49 1.75
CA THR A 85 -4.16 -4.03 1.57
C THR A 85 -5.51 -3.39 1.25
N LEU A 86 -6.20 -3.92 0.24
CA LEU A 86 -7.48 -3.39 -0.25
C LEU A 86 -8.58 -3.45 0.82
N ALA A 87 -8.56 -4.49 1.65
CA ALA A 87 -9.49 -4.67 2.77
C ALA A 87 -9.15 -3.77 3.95
N LYS A 88 -7.87 -3.61 4.28
CA LYS A 88 -7.45 -2.72 5.38
C LYS A 88 -7.84 -1.27 5.12
N HIS A 89 -7.87 -0.84 3.85
CA HIS A 89 -8.20 0.53 3.43
C HIS A 89 -9.58 0.64 2.79
N ALA A 90 -10.57 -0.02 3.38
CA ALA A 90 -11.97 0.07 2.98
C ALA A 90 -12.88 0.08 4.20
N GLY A 91 -14.11 0.57 4.04
CA GLY A 91 -15.12 0.53 5.11
C GLY A 91 -15.60 -0.89 5.40
N ALA A 92 -16.44 -1.03 6.43
CA ALA A 92 -17.01 -2.31 6.83
C ALA A 92 -17.86 -2.96 5.73
N SER A 93 -18.66 -2.15 5.04
CA SER A 93 -19.67 -2.60 4.06
C SER A 93 -19.38 -2.11 2.63
N ARG A 94 -18.40 -1.22 2.45
CA ARG A 94 -18.13 -0.57 1.16
C ARG A 94 -16.64 -0.38 0.86
N THR A 95 -16.32 -0.17 -0.41
CA THR A 95 -14.99 0.35 -0.82
C THR A 95 -14.77 1.75 -0.27
N SER A 96 -13.53 2.22 -0.30
CA SER A 96 -13.24 3.61 0.06
C SER A 96 -12.07 4.12 -0.76
N ALA A 97 -12.36 4.79 -1.88
CA ALA A 97 -11.33 5.42 -2.69
C ALA A 97 -10.55 6.46 -1.87
N ILE A 98 -11.21 7.17 -0.95
CA ILE A 98 -10.55 8.12 -0.05
C ILE A 98 -9.52 7.41 0.83
N LEU A 99 -9.88 6.33 1.55
CA LEU A 99 -8.92 5.63 2.42
C LEU A 99 -7.77 4.98 1.62
N ARG A 100 -8.06 4.37 0.47
CA ARG A 100 -7.03 3.78 -0.41
C ARG A 100 -6.08 4.84 -0.95
N GLY A 101 -6.61 5.98 -1.40
CA GLY A 101 -5.84 7.10 -1.92
C GLY A 101 -4.99 7.77 -0.84
N THR A 102 -5.54 7.97 0.36
CA THR A 102 -4.80 8.53 1.51
C THR A 102 -3.67 7.61 1.91
N TRP A 103 -3.92 6.29 1.99
CA TRP A 103 -2.85 5.32 2.27
C TRP A 103 -1.75 5.38 1.22
N LEU A 104 -2.09 5.41 -0.08
CA LEU A 104 -1.08 5.48 -1.13
C LEU A 104 -0.26 6.78 -1.02
N SER A 105 -0.92 7.92 -0.86
CA SER A 105 -0.25 9.23 -0.78
C SER A 105 0.65 9.33 0.46
N GLU A 106 0.15 9.03 1.66
CA GLU A 106 0.92 9.25 2.89
C GLU A 106 1.86 8.09 3.24
N VAL A 107 1.40 6.85 3.06
CA VAL A 107 2.16 5.68 3.52
C VAL A 107 3.13 5.21 2.45
N VAL A 108 2.69 5.11 1.20
CA VAL A 108 3.52 4.59 0.10
C VAL A 108 4.41 5.67 -0.50
N LEU A 109 3.88 6.87 -0.75
CA LEU A 109 4.63 7.98 -1.38
C LEU A 109 5.24 8.97 -0.39
N GLY A 110 4.76 9.01 0.86
CA GLY A 110 5.29 9.92 1.87
C GLY A 110 4.88 11.38 1.70
N ASP A 111 3.85 11.63 0.89
CA ASP A 111 3.25 12.95 0.76
C ASP A 111 2.69 13.40 2.12
N LYS A 112 2.73 14.71 2.37
CA LYS A 112 2.02 15.31 3.51
C LYS A 112 0.68 15.86 3.04
N LEU A 113 -0.40 15.29 3.55
CA LEU A 113 -1.74 15.82 3.40
C LEU A 113 -2.08 16.69 4.62
N PRO A 114 -2.83 17.80 4.45
CA PRO A 114 -3.32 18.55 5.59
C PRO A 114 -4.42 17.75 6.31
N ASN A 115 -4.62 18.04 7.59
CA ASN A 115 -5.72 17.45 8.34
C ASN A 115 -7.07 17.85 7.70
N PRO A 116 -8.06 16.93 7.65
CA PRO A 116 -9.40 17.27 7.21
C PRO A 116 -10.00 18.44 8.01
N PRO A 117 -10.82 19.30 7.39
CA PRO A 117 -11.52 20.36 8.10
C PRO A 117 -12.36 19.82 9.28
N LYS A 118 -12.58 20.64 10.30
CA LYS A 118 -13.46 20.26 11.42
C LYS A 118 -14.91 20.20 10.95
N GLY A 119 -15.67 19.22 11.43
CA GLY A 119 -17.11 19.11 11.18
C GLY A 119 -17.48 18.57 9.79
N VAL A 120 -16.53 17.95 9.07
CA VAL A 120 -16.80 17.26 7.80
C VAL A 120 -17.80 16.12 8.06
N PRO A 121 -18.94 16.07 7.34
CA PRO A 121 -19.91 14.99 7.47
C PRO A 121 -19.30 13.64 7.11
N VAL A 122 -19.59 12.62 7.90
CA VAL A 122 -19.19 11.24 7.60
C VAL A 122 -20.01 10.75 6.42
N LEU A 123 -19.34 10.20 5.40
CA LEU A 123 -20.02 9.57 4.27
C LEU A 123 -20.78 8.32 4.74
N PRO A 124 -22.04 8.11 4.27
CA PRO A 124 -22.89 7.01 4.69
C PRO A 124 -22.23 5.65 4.46
N GLU A 125 -22.59 4.65 5.28
CA GLU A 125 -22.03 3.30 5.20
C GLU A 125 -22.28 2.60 3.86
N GLU A 126 -23.39 2.95 3.21
CA GLU A 126 -23.80 2.48 1.90
C GLU A 126 -24.13 3.70 1.02
N ALA A 127 -23.81 3.62 -0.27
CA ALA A 127 -24.18 4.65 -1.22
C ALA A 127 -25.71 4.71 -1.32
N PRO A 128 -26.32 5.91 -1.26
CA PRO A 128 -27.76 6.06 -1.45
C PRO A 128 -28.22 5.47 -2.79
N GLU A 129 -29.47 5.02 -2.84
CA GLU A 129 -30.05 4.44 -4.06
C GLU A 129 -29.91 5.41 -5.25
N GLY A 130 -29.37 4.91 -6.36
CA GLY A 130 -29.11 5.69 -7.57
C GLY A 130 -27.75 6.43 -7.61
N LEU A 131 -26.92 6.32 -6.57
CA LEU A 131 -25.54 6.83 -6.57
C LEU A 131 -24.52 5.70 -6.47
N THR A 132 -23.46 5.81 -7.25
CA THR A 132 -22.24 5.00 -7.08
C THR A 132 -21.37 5.58 -5.96
N GLU A 133 -20.48 4.76 -5.38
CA GLU A 133 -19.49 5.25 -4.40
C GLU A 133 -18.63 6.38 -4.97
N ARG A 134 -18.25 6.29 -6.25
CA ARG A 134 -17.53 7.36 -6.96
C ARG A 134 -18.33 8.66 -6.98
N GLN A 135 -19.60 8.62 -7.40
CA GLN A 135 -20.45 9.81 -7.44
C GLN A 135 -20.70 10.41 -6.05
N LEU A 136 -20.79 9.57 -5.01
CA LEU A 136 -20.89 10.01 -3.63
C LEU A 136 -19.63 10.80 -3.21
N ILE A 137 -18.44 10.30 -3.56
CA ILE A 137 -17.17 10.94 -3.29
C ILE A 137 -17.01 12.23 -4.12
N GLU A 138 -17.34 12.21 -5.41
CA GLU A 138 -17.29 13.41 -6.27
C GLU A 138 -18.21 14.52 -5.75
N ARG A 139 -19.40 14.15 -5.27
CA ARG A 139 -20.31 15.11 -4.63
C ARG A 139 -19.69 15.68 -3.36
N HIS A 140 -19.01 14.86 -2.56
CA HIS A 140 -18.31 15.30 -1.35
C HIS A 140 -17.14 16.23 -1.68
N SER A 141 -16.32 15.85 -2.66
CA SER A 141 -15.12 16.58 -3.07
C SER A 141 -15.42 17.83 -3.91
N SER A 142 -16.68 18.05 -4.32
CA SER A 142 -17.16 19.30 -4.92
C SER A 142 -17.21 20.48 -3.95
N ASP A 143 -17.19 20.25 -2.63
CA ASP A 143 -17.08 21.32 -1.65
C ASP A 143 -15.72 22.03 -1.81
N PRO A 144 -15.68 23.37 -1.97
CA PRO A 144 -14.43 24.12 -2.11
C PRO A 144 -13.43 23.91 -0.96
N ASN A 145 -13.91 23.56 0.24
CA ASN A 145 -13.06 23.27 1.39
C ASN A 145 -12.40 21.89 1.32
N CYS A 146 -12.94 20.97 0.52
CA CYS A 146 -12.47 19.59 0.40
C CYS A 146 -11.69 19.35 -0.90
N SER A 147 -12.09 20.00 -2.00
CA SER A 147 -11.59 19.75 -3.36
C SER A 147 -10.05 19.77 -3.46
N SER A 148 -9.38 20.75 -2.85
CA SER A 148 -7.93 20.94 -2.95
C SER A 148 -7.11 19.72 -2.53
N CYS A 149 -7.55 19.02 -1.48
CA CYS A 149 -6.85 17.84 -0.97
C CYS A 149 -7.30 16.59 -1.72
N HIS A 150 -8.60 16.49 -2.01
CA HIS A 150 -9.18 15.38 -2.75
C HIS A 150 -8.59 15.22 -4.15
N LEU A 151 -8.19 16.31 -4.82
CA LEU A 151 -7.43 16.25 -6.08
C LEU A 151 -6.13 15.43 -6.00
N ARG A 152 -5.54 15.31 -4.81
CA ARG A 152 -4.31 14.54 -4.56
C ARG A 152 -4.57 13.12 -4.03
N ILE A 153 -5.83 12.81 -3.69
CA ILE A 153 -6.22 11.59 -2.96
C ILE A 153 -7.12 10.71 -3.84
N ASP A 154 -8.26 11.26 -4.25
CA ASP A 154 -9.34 10.49 -4.89
C ASP A 154 -8.88 9.78 -6.16
N PRO A 155 -8.07 10.39 -7.05
CA PRO A 155 -7.63 9.72 -8.27
C PRO A 155 -6.91 8.38 -8.00
N TYR A 156 -6.07 8.30 -6.97
CA TYR A 156 -5.42 7.05 -6.60
C TYR A 156 -6.41 5.97 -6.15
N GLY A 157 -7.40 6.36 -5.36
CA GLY A 157 -8.45 5.45 -4.91
C GLY A 157 -9.35 4.99 -6.06
N PHE A 158 -9.71 5.91 -6.95
CA PHE A 158 -10.54 5.66 -8.13
C PHE A 158 -9.90 4.66 -9.09
N ALA A 159 -8.58 4.69 -9.26
CA ALA A 159 -7.85 3.67 -10.02
C ALA A 159 -7.94 2.27 -9.39
N LEU A 160 -8.27 2.16 -8.09
CA LEU A 160 -8.41 0.89 -7.36
C LEU A 160 -9.89 0.46 -7.19
N GLU A 161 -10.86 1.18 -7.75
CA GLU A 161 -12.29 0.83 -7.62
C GLU A 161 -12.70 -0.40 -8.42
N GLY A 162 -11.78 -0.97 -9.22
CA GLY A 162 -11.92 -2.30 -9.83
C GLY A 162 -11.86 -3.45 -8.81
N PHE A 163 -11.63 -3.15 -7.53
CA PHE A 163 -11.69 -4.11 -6.44
C PHE A 163 -12.76 -3.77 -5.42
N ASP A 164 -13.49 -4.77 -4.93
CA ASP A 164 -14.44 -4.61 -3.83
C ASP A 164 -13.75 -4.41 -2.46
N ALA A 165 -14.54 -4.28 -1.39
CA ALA A 165 -14.03 -3.96 -0.06
C ALA A 165 -13.18 -5.07 0.58
N ILE A 166 -13.17 -6.28 0.01
CA ILE A 166 -12.30 -7.39 0.44
C ILE A 166 -11.29 -7.77 -0.66
N GLY A 167 -11.14 -6.93 -1.68
CA GLY A 167 -10.15 -7.05 -2.73
C GLY A 167 -10.46 -8.06 -3.83
N ARG A 168 -11.72 -8.49 -4.00
CA ARG A 168 -12.15 -9.26 -5.19
C ARG A 168 -12.32 -8.32 -6.38
N VAL A 169 -12.04 -8.82 -7.59
CA VAL A 169 -12.24 -8.04 -8.82
C VAL A 169 -13.74 -7.79 -9.03
N ARG A 170 -14.09 -6.58 -9.44
CA ARG A 170 -15.46 -6.20 -9.81
C ARG A 170 -15.45 -5.23 -11.00
N PRO A 171 -16.53 -5.19 -11.80
CA PRO A 171 -16.71 -4.12 -12.78
C PRO A 171 -16.88 -2.76 -12.10
N ALA A 172 -16.11 -1.76 -12.52
CA ALA A 172 -16.23 -0.37 -12.08
C ALA A 172 -15.60 0.57 -13.10
N ASP A 173 -15.96 1.85 -13.06
CA ASP A 173 -15.18 2.89 -13.73
C ASP A 173 -13.89 3.12 -12.95
N VAL A 174 -12.76 2.82 -13.59
CA VAL A 174 -11.41 2.92 -13.01
C VAL A 174 -10.54 3.97 -13.71
N LYS A 175 -11.12 4.74 -14.64
CA LYS A 175 -10.43 5.84 -15.31
C LYS A 175 -10.37 7.04 -14.40
N THR A 176 -9.25 7.73 -14.38
CA THR A 176 -9.04 8.92 -13.56
C THR A 176 -7.89 9.78 -14.10
N VAL A 177 -7.81 11.02 -13.62
CA VAL A 177 -6.72 11.94 -13.94
C VAL A 177 -6.09 12.37 -12.62
N LEU A 178 -4.78 12.15 -12.50
CA LEU A 178 -4.00 12.51 -11.32
C LEU A 178 -3.81 14.02 -11.21
N HIS A 179 -3.37 14.48 -10.03
CA HIS A 179 -3.21 15.92 -9.76
C HIS A 179 -2.24 16.64 -10.72
N ASP A 180 -1.30 15.90 -11.34
CA ASP A 180 -0.33 16.41 -12.29
C ASP A 180 -0.82 16.36 -13.75
N GLY A 181 -2.07 15.93 -13.96
CA GLY A 181 -2.70 15.79 -15.27
C GLY A 181 -2.49 14.43 -15.93
N THR A 182 -1.76 13.49 -15.32
CA THR A 182 -1.56 12.16 -15.89
C THR A 182 -2.85 11.36 -15.88
N ALA A 183 -3.27 10.86 -17.05
CA ALA A 183 -4.40 9.96 -17.17
C ALA A 183 -3.99 8.54 -16.77
N VAL A 184 -4.78 7.91 -15.89
CA VAL A 184 -4.55 6.55 -15.39
C VAL A 184 -5.82 5.72 -15.54
N GLU A 185 -5.65 4.45 -15.89
CA GLU A 185 -6.73 3.47 -15.95
C GLU A 185 -6.40 2.24 -15.11
N GLY A 186 -7.16 2.06 -14.02
CA GLY A 186 -7.06 0.87 -13.18
C GLY A 186 -5.73 0.73 -12.44
N LEU A 187 -5.54 -0.44 -11.83
CA LEU A 187 -4.30 -0.79 -11.14
C LEU A 187 -3.09 -0.80 -12.10
N ALA A 188 -3.28 -1.26 -13.33
CA ALA A 188 -2.19 -1.34 -14.31
C ALA A 188 -1.60 0.05 -14.63
N GLY A 189 -2.46 1.02 -14.95
CA GLY A 189 -2.01 2.39 -15.20
C GLY A 189 -1.46 3.07 -13.94
N LEU A 190 -2.03 2.79 -12.77
CA LEU A 190 -1.54 3.35 -11.51
C LEU A 190 -0.13 2.83 -11.19
N ARG A 191 0.10 1.53 -11.37
CA ARG A 191 1.42 0.92 -11.19
C ARG A 191 2.44 1.53 -12.15
N ASP A 192 2.09 1.65 -13.43
CA ASP A 192 2.95 2.28 -14.45
C ASP A 192 3.37 3.69 -14.01
N TYR A 193 2.39 4.49 -13.57
CA TYR A 193 2.64 5.82 -13.03
C TYR A 193 3.61 5.83 -11.83
N LEU A 194 3.41 4.91 -10.89
CA LEU A 194 4.24 4.84 -9.68
C LEU A 194 5.68 4.39 -10.00
N VAL A 195 5.85 3.45 -10.92
CA VAL A 195 7.15 2.89 -11.30
C VAL A 195 7.95 3.86 -12.18
N HIS A 196 7.31 4.68 -13.00
CA HIS A 196 8.01 5.53 -13.95
C HIS A 196 8.06 7.01 -13.56
N GLN A 197 7.07 7.53 -12.82
CA GLN A 197 6.98 8.96 -12.50
C GLN A 197 7.14 9.24 -11.01
N ARG A 198 6.73 8.31 -10.13
CA ARG A 198 6.85 8.47 -8.66
C ARG A 198 7.86 7.52 -8.01
N ARG A 199 8.75 6.90 -8.80
CA ARG A 199 9.71 5.89 -8.34
C ARG A 199 10.59 6.41 -7.21
N GLU A 200 11.14 7.61 -7.37
CA GLU A 200 12.03 8.20 -6.37
C GLU A 200 11.30 8.53 -5.06
N ASP A 201 10.04 8.98 -5.13
CA ASP A 201 9.23 9.23 -3.94
C ASP A 201 8.95 7.93 -3.18
N PHE A 202 8.57 6.88 -3.91
CA PHE A 202 8.38 5.55 -3.32
C PHE A 202 9.67 5.04 -2.66
N LEU A 203 10.80 5.07 -3.37
CA LEU A 203 12.08 4.62 -2.83
C LEU A 203 12.54 5.46 -1.65
N GLY A 204 12.32 6.78 -1.71
CA GLY A 204 12.62 7.71 -0.63
C GLY A 204 11.81 7.38 0.62
N GLN A 205 10.50 7.16 0.47
CA GLN A 205 9.62 6.81 1.58
C GLN A 205 9.92 5.41 2.14
N PHE A 206 10.18 4.42 1.29
CA PHE A 206 10.62 3.10 1.71
C PHE A 206 11.92 3.19 2.52
N SER A 207 12.92 3.89 1.99
CA SER A 207 14.23 4.08 2.65
C SER A 207 14.09 4.77 4.00
N ARG A 208 13.24 5.79 4.10
CA ARG A 208 12.96 6.49 5.37
C ARG A 208 12.33 5.56 6.40
N LYS A 209 11.34 4.76 6.01
CA LYS A 209 10.67 3.80 6.91
C LYS A 209 11.63 2.71 7.37
N LEU A 210 12.38 2.10 6.45
CA LEU A 210 13.33 1.05 6.75
C LEU A 210 14.47 1.56 7.65
N LEU A 211 15.04 2.72 7.34
CA LEU A 211 16.07 3.34 8.18
C LEU A 211 15.54 3.68 9.58
N GLY A 212 14.35 4.28 9.67
CA GLY A 212 13.75 4.61 10.97
C GLY A 212 13.50 3.37 11.83
N TYR A 213 13.03 2.28 11.20
CA TYR A 213 12.90 0.97 11.86
C TYR A 213 14.25 0.42 12.33
N ALA A 214 15.26 0.40 11.45
CA ALA A 214 16.58 -0.13 11.75
C ALA A 214 17.30 0.64 12.88
N LEU A 215 17.06 1.95 12.96
CA LEU A 215 17.64 2.81 14.00
C LEU A 215 16.81 2.88 15.29
N GLY A 216 15.58 2.32 15.30
CA GLY A 216 14.66 2.43 16.44
C GLY A 216 14.23 3.86 16.76
N ARG A 217 14.31 4.79 15.79
CA ARG A 217 13.97 6.22 15.96
C ARG A 217 13.43 6.83 14.68
N SER A 218 12.74 7.96 14.80
CA SER A 218 12.42 8.79 13.63
C SER A 218 13.68 9.25 12.90
N VAL A 219 13.60 9.31 11.57
CA VAL A 219 14.67 9.86 10.73
C VAL A 219 14.84 11.37 10.98
N GLN A 220 16.08 11.82 10.99
CA GLN A 220 16.52 13.19 11.23
C GLN A 220 17.07 13.82 9.94
N LEU A 221 17.28 15.13 9.95
CA LEU A 221 17.86 15.84 8.80
C LEU A 221 19.25 15.31 8.43
N SER A 222 20.04 14.92 9.43
CA SER A 222 21.37 14.31 9.27
C SER A 222 21.35 12.94 8.57
N ASP A 223 20.19 12.27 8.50
CA ASP A 223 20.05 10.98 7.81
C ASP A 223 19.86 11.16 6.28
N ARG A 224 19.63 12.40 5.81
CA ARG A 224 19.32 12.68 4.40
C ARG A 224 20.37 12.14 3.41
N PRO A 225 21.68 12.32 3.63
CA PRO A 225 22.69 11.79 2.70
C PRO A 225 22.65 10.27 2.56
N LEU A 226 22.34 9.54 3.65
CA LEU A 226 22.19 8.08 3.62
C LEU A 226 20.93 7.67 2.86
N ILE A 227 19.81 8.32 3.10
CA ILE A 227 18.56 8.07 2.36
C ILE A 227 18.76 8.32 0.86
N ASP A 228 19.42 9.42 0.49
CA ASP A 228 19.71 9.73 -0.91
C ASP A 228 20.63 8.68 -1.55
N ALA A 229 21.56 8.08 -0.78
CA ALA A 229 22.37 6.96 -1.26
C ALA A 229 21.54 5.67 -1.45
N MET A 230 20.62 5.37 -0.54
CA MET A 230 19.69 4.24 -0.66
C MET A 230 18.79 4.36 -1.89
N VAL A 231 18.27 5.56 -2.18
CA VAL A 231 17.43 5.80 -3.37
C VAL A 231 18.21 5.59 -4.67
N ARG A 232 19.51 5.92 -4.68
CA ARG A 232 20.40 5.77 -5.84
C ARG A 232 21.00 4.37 -5.98
N SER A 233 20.70 3.43 -5.08
CA SER A 233 21.16 2.04 -5.21
C SER A 233 20.66 1.42 -6.52
N GLU A 234 21.59 0.85 -7.28
CA GLU A 234 21.33 0.26 -8.59
C GLU A 234 20.37 -0.94 -8.46
N GLY A 235 19.33 -0.98 -9.30
CA GLY A 235 18.28 -2.00 -9.23
C GLY A 235 17.41 -1.94 -7.96
N SER A 236 17.81 -1.17 -6.95
CA SER A 236 17.12 -1.00 -5.66
C SER A 236 16.88 -2.34 -4.96
N HIS A 237 17.90 -3.19 -4.94
CA HIS A 237 17.86 -4.50 -4.31
C HIS A 237 17.86 -4.36 -2.79
N VAL A 238 17.15 -5.27 -2.10
CA VAL A 238 17.01 -5.22 -0.65
C VAL A 238 18.38 -5.30 0.04
N ALA A 239 19.25 -6.20 -0.40
CA ALA A 239 20.56 -6.41 0.20
C ALA A 239 21.43 -5.15 0.14
N ASP A 240 21.46 -4.46 -1.00
CA ASP A 240 22.22 -3.21 -1.18
C ASP A 240 21.73 -2.12 -0.22
N ILE A 241 20.41 -1.95 -0.12
CA ILE A 241 19.80 -0.96 0.75
C ILE A 241 20.10 -1.28 2.23
N VAL A 242 20.00 -2.54 2.62
CA VAL A 242 20.33 -2.99 3.98
C VAL A 242 21.82 -2.84 4.27
N GLU A 243 22.70 -3.14 3.32
CA GLU A 243 24.16 -2.99 3.45
C GLU A 243 24.53 -1.52 3.70
N LEU A 244 23.92 -0.58 2.95
CA LEU A 244 24.08 0.85 3.18
C LEU A 244 23.70 1.25 4.61
N ILE A 245 22.60 0.71 5.14
CA ILE A 245 22.18 0.98 6.53
C ILE A 245 23.22 0.44 7.52
N VAL A 246 23.54 -0.85 7.47
CA VAL A 246 24.38 -1.50 8.51
C VAL A 246 25.83 -1.01 8.51
N ARG A 247 26.32 -0.48 7.38
CA ARG A 247 27.64 0.15 7.27
C ARG A 247 27.65 1.63 7.62
N SER A 248 26.49 2.27 7.72
CA SER A 248 26.39 3.70 7.98
C SER A 248 26.86 4.08 9.40
N PRO A 249 27.44 5.29 9.58
CA PRO A 249 27.69 5.83 10.92
C PRO A 249 26.43 5.92 11.77
N GLN A 250 25.29 6.24 11.15
CA GLN A 250 23.99 6.34 11.82
C GLN A 250 23.61 5.06 12.56
N PHE A 251 23.91 3.89 11.97
CA PHE A 251 23.62 2.59 12.54
C PHE A 251 24.75 2.10 13.47
N ARG A 252 26.02 2.25 13.04
CA ARG A 252 27.19 1.72 13.76
C ARG A 252 27.53 2.51 15.02
N ASP A 253 27.34 3.82 14.98
CA ASP A 253 27.65 4.73 16.09
C ASP A 253 26.38 5.08 16.89
N ALA A 254 25.28 4.34 16.65
CA ALA A 254 24.08 4.42 17.47
C ALA A 254 24.48 4.10 18.93
N ARG A 255 24.50 5.14 19.77
CA ARG A 255 24.65 4.95 21.21
C ARG A 255 23.49 4.09 21.67
N GLY A 256 23.78 2.82 21.99
CA GLY A 256 22.76 1.90 22.49
C GLY A 256 22.04 2.55 23.67
N GLN A 257 20.73 2.72 23.56
CA GLN A 257 19.91 3.12 24.70
C GLN A 257 20.05 2.10 25.86
N ASP A 258 20.47 0.87 25.54
CA ASP A 258 20.80 -0.19 26.49
C ASP A 258 22.05 0.08 27.35
N ALA A 259 22.93 1.01 26.97
CA ALA A 259 24.05 1.41 27.82
C ALA A 259 23.58 2.30 28.98
N LEU A 260 22.49 3.06 28.81
CA LEU A 260 21.94 3.93 29.84
C LEU A 260 21.06 3.16 30.84
N ALA A 261 20.37 2.11 30.40
CA ALA A 261 19.53 1.28 31.28
C ALA A 261 20.31 0.38 32.26
N LYS A 262 21.60 0.13 32.02
CA LYS A 262 22.45 -0.71 32.89
C LYS A 262 23.28 0.06 33.92
N THR A 263 23.16 1.39 33.98
CA THR A 263 23.99 2.22 34.88
C THR A 263 23.22 2.77 36.09
N GLU A 264 21.92 2.48 36.20
CA GLU A 264 21.09 2.83 37.37
C GLU A 264 20.52 1.58 38.03
N ALA A 265 21.39 0.80 38.68
CA ALA A 265 20.99 -0.16 39.70
C ALA A 265 22.09 -0.20 40.78
N PRO A 266 21.89 0.46 41.95
CA PRO A 266 22.62 0.13 43.16
C PRO A 266 22.17 -1.20 43.77
#